data_AF-A0A382KNU2-F1
#
_entry.id   AF-A0A382KNU2-F1
#
_cell.length_a   1.000
_cell.length_b   1.000
_cell.length_c   1.000
_cell.angle_alpha   90.00
_cell.angle_beta   90.00
_cell.angle_gamma   90.00
#
_symmetry.space_group_name_H-M   'P 1'
#
loop_
_entity.id
_entity.type
_entity.pdbx_description
1 polymer ?
#
loop_
_entity_poly.entity_id
_entity_poly.type
_entity_poly.pdbx_seq_one_letter_code
_entity_poly.pdbx_strand_id
1 'polypeptide(L)' 'MLALDAVDAVSICTATSAHSAPAIAALDAGKHVLVEKPMAATTAEARQMVDAADRSGKMLMVEMKWRFMPELQAARAAI' A
#
# COMPACT_ATOMS: atom_id res chain seq x y z
N MET A 1 9.13 -14.73 -4.15
CA MET A 1 7.76 -14.23 -4.37
C MET A 1 7.72 -13.16 -5.45
N LEU A 2 8.52 -12.09 -5.38
CA LEU A 2 8.45 -10.97 -6.34
C LEU A 2 8.79 -11.35 -7.79
N ALA A 3 9.65 -12.36 -7.99
CA ALA A 3 9.98 -12.90 -9.32
C ALA A 3 8.93 -13.89 -9.88
N LEU A 4 7.83 -14.14 -9.16
CA LEU A 4 6.77 -15.01 -9.66
C LEU A 4 5.85 -14.20 -10.58
N ASP A 5 5.78 -14.59 -11.85
CA ASP A 5 4.94 -13.93 -12.85
C ASP A 5 3.45 -14.05 -12.52
N ALA A 6 3.04 -15.13 -11.85
CA ALA A 6 1.65 -15.37 -11.46
C ALA A 6 1.13 -14.48 -10.31
N VAL A 7 1.99 -13.63 -9.74
CA VAL A 7 1.60 -12.71 -8.64
C VAL A 7 1.47 -11.31 -9.19
N ASP A 8 0.28 -10.72 -9.13
CA ASP A 8 0.05 -9.33 -9.58
C ASP A 8 0.22 -8.31 -8.44
N ALA A 9 -0.05 -8.72 -7.20
CA ALA A 9 -0.11 -7.84 -6.04
C ALA A 9 0.42 -8.52 -4.77
N VAL A 10 0.82 -7.71 -3.78
CA VAL A 10 1.28 -8.17 -2.47
C VAL A 10 0.56 -7.42 -1.35
N SER A 11 0.28 -8.11 -0.26
CA SER A 11 -0.24 -7.52 0.99
C SER A 11 0.85 -7.53 2.04
N ILE A 12 1.19 -6.37 2.59
CA ILE A 12 2.27 -6.21 3.57
C ILE A 12 1.67 -5.96 4.94
N CYS A 13 1.64 -7.02 5.74
CA CYS A 13 1.08 -7.04 7.10
C CYS A 13 2.17 -7.21 8.17
N THR A 14 3.40 -6.75 7.89
CA THR A 14 4.54 -6.77 8.81
C THR A 14 4.42 -5.67 9.87
N ALA A 15 5.34 -5.66 10.85
CA ALA A 15 5.47 -4.53 11.76
C ALA A 15 5.74 -3.21 11.01
N THR A 16 5.27 -2.08 11.56
CA THR A 16 5.29 -0.79 10.86
C THR A 16 6.66 -0.35 10.36
N SER A 17 7.70 -0.54 11.18
CA SER A 17 9.10 -0.23 10.84
C SER A 17 9.63 -1.03 9.65
N ALA A 18 8.96 -2.12 9.27
CA ALA A 18 9.34 -3.00 8.18
C ALA A 18 8.45 -2.85 6.93
N HIS A 19 7.51 -1.89 6.87
CA HIS A 19 6.65 -1.74 5.68
C HIS A 19 7.39 -1.21 4.44
N SER A 20 8.24 -0.20 4.62
CA SER A 20 8.79 0.57 3.50
C SER A 20 9.64 -0.27 2.54
N ALA A 21 10.62 -1.00 3.07
CA ALA A 21 11.53 -1.80 2.28
C ALA A 21 10.83 -2.85 1.39
N PRO A 22 9.96 -3.74 1.91
CA PRO A 22 9.24 -4.71 1.07
C PRO A 22 8.22 -4.06 0.13
N ALA A 23 7.64 -2.92 0.49
CA ALA A 23 6.72 -2.19 -0.39
C ALA A 23 7.45 -1.65 -1.63
N ILE A 24 8.57 -0.96 -1.42
CA ILE A 24 9.41 -0.43 -2.49
C ILE A 24 9.92 -1.57 -3.37
N ALA A 25 10.42 -2.65 -2.77
CA ALA A 25 10.90 -3.81 -3.52
C ALA A 25 9.79 -4.44 -4.39
N ALA A 26 8.56 -4.53 -3.88
CA ALA A 26 7.43 -5.07 -4.64
C ALA A 26 7.01 -4.15 -5.79
N LEU A 27 6.96 -2.84 -5.57
CA LEU A 27 6.65 -1.85 -6.59
C LEU A 27 7.70 -1.85 -7.70
N ASP A 28 8.99 -1.84 -7.34
CA ASP A 28 10.10 -1.90 -8.30
C ASP A 28 10.11 -3.23 -9.09
N ALA A 29 9.59 -4.32 -8.50
CA ALA A 29 9.36 -5.59 -9.18
C ALA A 29 8.08 -5.62 -10.05
N GLY A 30 7.39 -4.49 -10.19
CA GLY A 30 6.19 -4.36 -11.03
C GLY A 30 4.92 -4.94 -10.40
N LYS A 31 4.87 -5.09 -9.08
CA LYS A 31 3.70 -5.63 -8.35
C LYS A 31 2.91 -4.50 -7.67
N HIS A 32 1.59 -4.64 -7.61
CA HIS A 32 0.76 -3.75 -6.81
C HIS A 32 0.96 -4.02 -5.31
N VAL A 33 0.83 -3.00 -4.47
CA VAL A 33 1.01 -3.12 -3.02
C VAL A 33 -0.22 -2.64 -2.27
N LEU A 34 -0.73 -3.50 -1.38
CA LEU A 34 -1.59 -3.13 -0.26
C LEU A 34 -0.74 -3.19 1.02
N VAL A 35 -0.60 -2.08 1.73
CA VAL A 35 0.17 -2.01 2.99
C VAL A 35 -0.77 -1.77 4.17
N GLU A 36 -0.57 -2.51 5.25
CA GLU A 36 -1.31 -2.27 6.50
C GLU A 36 -1.08 -0.86 7.06
N LYS A 37 -2.04 -0.39 7.86
CA LYS A 37 -1.91 0.88 8.59
C LYS A 37 -1.17 0.67 9.92
N PRO A 38 -0.32 1.62 10.35
CA PRO A 38 0.10 2.83 9.64
C PRO A 38 1.07 2.52 8.49
N MET A 39 0.97 3.31 7.40
CA MET A 39 1.68 3.08 6.13
C MET A 39 3.20 2.88 6.26
N ALA A 40 3.85 3.67 7.12
CA ALA A 40 5.29 3.63 7.37
C ALA A 40 5.59 4.20 8.77
N ALA A 41 6.83 4.02 9.26
CA ALA A 41 7.23 4.55 10.56
C ALA A 41 7.50 6.06 10.52
N THR A 42 7.88 6.59 9.35
CA THR A 42 8.11 8.03 9.16
C THR A 42 7.45 8.54 7.88
N THR A 43 7.23 9.86 7.81
CA THR A 43 6.73 10.51 6.59
C THR A 43 7.73 10.45 5.44
N ALA A 44 9.03 10.44 5.74
CA ALA A 44 10.09 10.28 4.76
C ALA A 44 10.03 8.90 4.10
N GLU A 45 9.87 7.84 4.89
CA GLU A 45 9.66 6.48 4.36
C GLU A 45 8.37 6.38 3.55
N ALA A 46 7.26 6.95 4.04
CA ALA A 46 6.01 6.97 3.29
C ALA A 46 6.17 7.66 1.93
N ARG A 47 6.94 8.76 1.86
CA ARG A 47 7.24 9.45 0.61
C ARG A 47 8.03 8.56 -0.36
N GLN A 48 9.04 7.84 0.13
CA GLN A 48 9.81 6.91 -0.70
C GLN A 48 8.93 5.81 -1.32
N MET A 49 7.95 5.30 -0.56
CA MET A 49 7.01 4.31 -1.07
C MET A 49 6.11 4.90 -2.18
N VAL A 50 5.64 6.14 -2.03
CA VAL A 50 4.87 6.85 -3.08
C VAL A 50 5.72 7.06 -4.33
N ASP A 51 6.96 7.53 -4.18
CA ASP A 51 7.86 7.76 -5.32
C ASP A 51 8.16 6.45 -6.08
N ALA A 52 8.26 5.32 -5.38
CA ALA A 52 8.40 4.00 -6.01
C ALA A 52 7.13 3.56 -6.75
N ALA A 53 5.95 3.88 -6.22
CA ALA A 53 4.67 3.61 -6.89
C ALA A 53 4.54 4.42 -8.19
N ASP A 54 4.87 5.71 -8.13
CA ASP A 54 4.86 6.60 -9.28
C ASP A 54 5.84 6.14 -10.38
N ARG A 55 7.07 5.77 -9.99
CA ARG A 55 8.10 5.27 -10.92
C ARG A 55 7.72 3.94 -11.57
N SER A 56 7.14 3.03 -10.81
CA SER A 56 6.75 1.69 -11.30
C SER A 56 5.46 1.69 -12.13
N GLY A 57 4.64 2.74 -12.00
CA GLY A 57 3.28 2.77 -12.54
C GLY A 57 2.33 1.79 -11.86
N LYS A 58 2.70 1.28 -10.67
CA LYS A 58 1.90 0.33 -9.89
C LYS A 58 1.16 1.04 -8.77
N MET A 59 0.07 0.41 -8.32
CA MET A 59 -0.74 0.96 -7.25
C MET A 59 -0.10 0.67 -5.89
N LEU A 60 -0.06 1.70 -5.05
CA LEU A 60 0.21 1.60 -3.63
C LEU A 60 -1.05 2.05 -2.87
N MET A 61 -1.63 1.15 -2.10
CA MET A 61 -2.82 1.41 -1.29
C MET A 61 -2.51 1.12 0.19
N VAL A 62 -3.00 1.98 1.07
CA VAL A 62 -2.99 1.73 2.52
C VAL A 62 -4.31 1.07 2.91
N GLU A 63 -4.26 0.04 3.76
CA GLU A 63 -5.45 -0.59 4.33
C GLU A 63 -6.19 0.46 5.17
N MET A 64 -7.31 0.91 4.61
CA MET A 64 -8.19 1.93 5.19
C MET A 64 -9.61 1.39 5.16
N LYS A 65 -9.84 0.21 5.74
CA LYS A 65 -11.12 -0.51 5.61
C LYS A 65 -12.35 0.31 5.96
N TRP A 66 -12.22 1.27 6.89
CA TRP A 66 -13.32 2.15 7.30
C TRP A 66 -13.89 2.98 6.13
N ARG A 67 -13.08 3.31 5.12
CA ARG A 67 -13.57 4.01 3.90
C ARG A 67 -14.52 3.15 3.05
N PHE A 68 -14.56 1.85 3.30
CA PHE A 68 -15.35 0.87 2.55
C PHE A 68 -16.50 0.26 3.37
N MET A 69 -16.66 0.66 4.63
CA MET A 69 -17.80 0.22 5.45
C MET A 69 -19.09 0.91 4.96
N PRO A 70 -20.19 0.17 4.75
CA PRO A 70 -21.44 0.73 4.23
C PRO A 70 -21.97 1.92 5.04
N GLU A 71 -21.84 1.87 6.36
CA GLU A 71 -22.31 2.90 7.28
C GLU A 71 -21.54 4.21 7.09
N LEU A 72 -20.23 4.13 6.88
CA LEU A 72 -19.38 5.30 6.65
C LEU A 72 -19.53 5.84 5.23
N GLN A 73 -19.79 4.98 4.25
CA GLN A 73 -20.14 5.42 2.89
C GLN A 73 -21.49 6.15 2.86
N ALA A 74 -22.50 5.64 3.58
CA ALA A 74 -23.79 6.29 3.72
C ALA A 74 -23.67 7.65 4.43
N ALA A 75 -22.91 7.72 5.53
CA ALA A 75 -22.64 8.98 6.21
C ALA A 75 -21.96 10.01 5.31
N ARG A 76 -20.96 9.60 4.51
CA ARG A 76 -20.29 10.48 3.53
C ARG A 76 -21.23 10.97 2.42
N ALA A 77 -22.20 10.16 2.00
CA ALA A 77 -23.13 10.55 0.93
C ALA A 77 -24.22 11.53 1.39
N ALA A 78 -24.41 11.69 2.70
CA ALA A 78 -25.42 12.56 3.30
C ALA A 78 -24.92 13.97 3.66
N ILE A 79 -23.62 14.25 3.46
CA ILE A 79 -22.97 15.56 3.68
C ILE A 79 -22.28 16.03 2.40
#